data_AF-A0ABD3RQI4-F1
#
_entry.id   AF-A0ABD3RQI4-F1
#
_cell.length_a   1.000
_cell.length_b   1.000
_cell.length_c   1.000
_cell.angle_alpha   90.00
_cell.angle_beta   90.00
_cell.angle_gamma   90.00
#
_symmetry.space_group_name_H-M   'P 1'
#
loop_
_entity.id
_entity.type
_entity.pdbx_description
1 polymer ?
#
loop_
_entity_poly.entity_id
_entity_poly.type
_entity_poly.pdbx_seq_one_letter_code
_entity_poly.pdbx_strand_id
1 'polypeptide(L)'
;MTLSSLSAFSLSSVFLCLITSAVSIDPLCSYIPDQNLKDCQDYYFGSPNPNDNCCTSAKSVLSAIYPGTICRCYKASPWKLHFKLDQDKTLALVTKCGLNNFALDAVCCILKVYVRTCLVNLMNKFYKLY
;
A
#
# COMPACT_ATOMS: atom_id res chain seq x y z
N MET A 1 15.74 13.17 64.78
CA MET A 1 15.04 11.90 64.55
C MET A 1 14.76 11.78 63.06
N THR A 2 15.35 10.75 62.45
CA THR A 2 14.93 9.95 61.27
C THR A 2 13.51 10.25 60.72
N LEU A 3 13.18 10.21 59.42
CA LEU A 3 13.46 9.16 58.43
C LEU A 3 12.95 9.64 57.03
N SER A 4 13.64 9.20 55.97
CA SER A 4 13.22 8.83 54.60
C SER A 4 11.78 9.16 54.13
N SER A 5 11.52 9.64 52.92
CA SER A 5 11.80 8.91 51.67
C SER A 5 11.62 9.79 50.42
N LEU A 6 12.52 9.60 49.44
CA LEU A 6 12.30 9.97 48.06
C LEU A 6 11.15 9.11 47.49
N SER A 7 10.10 9.74 46.98
CA SER A 7 9.25 9.12 45.96
C SER A 7 9.41 9.90 44.67
N ALA A 8 10.26 9.33 43.81
CA ALA A 8 10.18 9.44 42.37
C ALA A 8 8.73 9.18 41.89
N PHE A 9 8.47 9.43 40.61
CA PHE A 9 7.21 9.24 39.88
C PHE A 9 6.37 10.51 39.67
N SER A 10 6.88 11.41 38.83
CA SER A 10 6.01 12.20 37.95
C SER A 10 6.67 12.52 36.60
N LEU A 11 7.46 11.59 36.07
CA LEU A 11 7.95 11.64 34.67
C LEU A 11 6.97 10.99 33.66
N SER A 12 5.84 10.45 34.12
CA SER A 12 4.90 9.72 33.23
C SER A 12 3.97 10.59 32.40
N SER A 13 3.91 11.91 32.59
CA SER A 13 2.95 12.75 31.88
C SER A 13 3.41 13.23 30.50
N VAL A 14 4.69 13.04 30.15
CA VAL A 14 5.22 13.45 28.82
C VAL A 14 5.20 12.29 27.81
N PHE A 15 5.05 11.04 28.26
CA PHE A 15 4.99 9.89 27.36
C PHE A 15 3.61 9.67 26.72
N LEU A 16 2.59 10.45 27.09
CA LEU A 16 1.23 10.34 26.56
C LEU A 16 0.89 11.34 25.44
N CYS A 17 1.87 12.07 24.90
CA CYS A 17 1.66 12.92 23.71
C CYS A 17 2.19 12.32 22.41
N LEU A 18 2.86 11.16 22.44
CA LEU A 18 3.45 10.54 21.24
C LEU A 18 2.60 9.41 20.62
N ILE A 19 1.40 9.15 21.13
CA ILE A 19 0.54 8.03 20.66
C ILE A 19 -0.84 8.48 20.20
N THR A 20 -1.03 9.77 19.89
CA THR A 20 -2.27 10.31 19.30
C THR A 20 -2.13 10.68 17.84
N SER A 21 -1.15 10.12 17.11
CA SER A 21 -1.44 9.69 15.75
C SER A 21 -2.04 8.29 15.84
N ALA A 22 -3.22 8.18 16.46
CA ALA A 22 -4.13 7.10 16.13
C ALA A 22 -4.38 7.28 14.64
N VAL A 23 -3.54 6.62 13.83
CA VAL A 23 -3.81 6.37 12.43
C VAL A 23 -5.20 5.80 12.47
N SER A 24 -6.18 6.62 12.08
CA SER A 24 -7.53 6.16 11.88
C SER A 24 -7.38 5.20 10.72
N ILE A 25 -7.07 3.94 11.03
CA ILE A 25 -7.03 2.86 10.07
C ILE A 25 -8.50 2.75 9.69
N ASP A 26 -8.87 3.45 8.61
CA ASP A 26 -10.13 3.23 7.92
C ASP A 26 -10.37 1.72 7.93
N PRO A 27 -11.54 1.21 8.32
CA PRO A 27 -11.77 -0.24 8.39
C PRO A 27 -11.41 -0.96 7.07
N LEU A 28 -11.44 -0.23 5.95
CA LEU A 28 -10.91 -0.65 4.64
C LEU A 28 -9.41 -1.00 4.63
N CYS A 29 -8.57 -0.29 5.38
CA CYS A 29 -7.11 -0.49 5.41
C CYS A 29 -6.69 -1.79 6.10
N SER A 30 -7.58 -2.42 6.88
CA SER A 30 -7.36 -3.77 7.38
C SER A 30 -7.44 -4.81 6.24
N TYR A 31 -8.26 -4.55 5.21
CA TYR A 31 -8.55 -5.47 4.11
C TYR A 31 -7.66 -5.25 2.87
N ILE A 32 -7.41 -3.99 2.49
CA ILE A 32 -6.76 -3.62 1.22
C ILE A 32 -5.35 -4.23 1.04
N PRO A 33 -4.42 -4.18 2.01
CA PRO A 33 -3.05 -4.62 1.74
C PRO A 33 -2.86 -6.14 1.78
N ASP A 34 -3.78 -6.87 2.43
CA ASP A 34 -3.67 -8.31 2.67
C ASP A 34 -4.16 -9.17 1.49
N GLN A 35 -5.13 -8.66 0.72
CA GLN A 35 -5.86 -9.46 -0.27
C GLN A 35 -5.45 -9.14 -1.73
N ASN A 36 -5.08 -7.90 -2.03
CA ASN A 36 -5.12 -7.47 -3.44
C ASN A 36 -3.96 -7.93 -4.29
N LEU A 37 -2.76 -7.87 -3.72
CA LEU A 37 -1.54 -8.21 -4.42
C LEU A 37 -1.02 -9.58 -4.00
N LYS A 38 -1.55 -10.15 -2.90
CA LYS A 38 -1.17 -11.49 -2.43
C LYS A 38 -1.44 -12.56 -3.50
N ASP A 39 -2.60 -12.53 -4.14
CA ASP A 39 -2.92 -13.46 -5.23
C ASP A 39 -2.02 -13.26 -6.46
N CYS A 40 -1.35 -12.10 -6.56
CA CYS A 40 -0.39 -11.79 -7.61
C CYS A 40 1.05 -12.20 -7.27
N GLN A 41 1.29 -12.83 -6.12
CA GLN A 41 2.63 -13.17 -5.65
C GLN A 41 3.43 -13.99 -6.69
N ASP A 42 2.82 -15.00 -7.31
CA ASP A 42 3.47 -15.82 -8.35
C ASP A 42 3.87 -15.00 -9.58
N TYR A 43 3.02 -14.04 -9.96
CA TYR A 43 3.34 -13.09 -11.04
C TYR A 43 4.56 -12.26 -10.69
N TYR A 44 4.66 -11.74 -9.47
CA TYR A 44 5.85 -11.02 -9.02
C TYR A 44 7.09 -11.92 -8.93
N PHE A 45 6.94 -13.21 -8.59
CA PHE A 45 8.07 -14.15 -8.50
C PHE A 45 8.60 -14.69 -9.82
N GLY A 46 7.87 -14.56 -10.93
CA GLY A 46 8.41 -14.98 -12.23
C GLY A 46 7.40 -15.40 -13.27
N SER A 47 6.14 -15.61 -12.88
CA SER A 47 5.12 -16.03 -13.83
C SER A 47 4.95 -14.97 -14.94
N PRO A 48 4.82 -15.38 -16.21
CA PRO A 48 4.76 -14.46 -17.35
C PRO A 48 3.45 -13.67 -17.39
N ASN A 49 2.38 -14.21 -16.79
CA ASN A 49 1.07 -13.60 -16.72
C ASN A 49 0.51 -13.67 -15.29
N PRO A 50 -0.27 -12.66 -14.86
CA PRO A 50 -1.09 -12.77 -13.66
C PRO A 50 -2.16 -13.83 -13.88
N ASN A 51 -2.46 -14.60 -12.84
CA ASN A 51 -3.58 -15.54 -12.84
C ASN A 51 -4.92 -14.78 -12.69
N ASP A 52 -6.03 -15.48 -12.92
CA ASP A 52 -7.36 -14.87 -12.86
C ASP A 52 -7.71 -14.36 -11.46
N ASN A 53 -7.26 -15.06 -10.41
CA ASN A 53 -7.45 -14.63 -9.02
C ASN A 53 -6.76 -13.28 -8.77
N CYS A 54 -5.50 -13.13 -9.18
CA CYS A 54 -4.75 -11.89 -9.11
C CYS A 54 -5.49 -10.76 -9.83
N CYS A 55 -5.95 -10.99 -11.05
CA CYS A 55 -6.68 -9.96 -11.80
C CYS A 55 -8.03 -9.61 -11.17
N THR A 56 -8.73 -10.59 -10.59
CA THR A 56 -10.01 -10.38 -9.90
C THR A 56 -9.82 -9.58 -8.62
N SER A 57 -8.84 -9.94 -7.80
CA SER A 57 -8.48 -9.22 -6.57
C SER A 57 -7.96 -7.81 -6.87
N ALA A 58 -7.12 -7.66 -7.91
CA ALA A 58 -6.65 -6.37 -8.37
C ALA A 58 -7.81 -5.48 -8.85
N LYS A 59 -8.77 -5.99 -9.63
CA LYS A 59 -9.97 -5.22 -10.03
C LYS A 59 -10.83 -4.81 -8.84
N SER A 60 -11.08 -5.74 -7.93
CA SER A 60 -11.96 -5.55 -6.77
C SER A 60 -11.46 -4.44 -5.84
N VAL A 61 -10.18 -4.08 -5.90
CA VAL A 61 -9.66 -2.96 -5.11
C VAL A 61 -9.05 -1.84 -5.94
N LEU A 62 -8.08 -2.10 -6.81
CA LEU A 62 -7.40 -1.04 -7.54
C LEU A 62 -8.35 -0.26 -8.47
N SER A 63 -9.38 -0.93 -9.00
CA SER A 63 -10.37 -0.28 -9.86
C SER A 63 -11.61 0.22 -9.12
N ALA A 64 -11.92 -0.32 -7.93
CA ALA A 64 -13.17 -0.06 -7.21
C ALA A 64 -13.03 0.91 -6.03
N ILE A 65 -11.82 1.05 -5.47
CA ILE A 65 -11.56 1.91 -4.31
C ILE A 65 -10.80 3.15 -4.76
N TYR A 66 -11.15 4.30 -4.16
CA TYR A 66 -10.49 5.57 -4.45
C TYR A 66 -8.96 5.47 -4.24
N PRO A 67 -8.13 5.89 -5.21
CA PRO A 67 -6.66 5.76 -5.14
C PRO A 67 -6.03 6.37 -3.90
N GLY A 68 -6.57 7.49 -3.41
CA GLY A 68 -6.09 8.15 -2.19
C GLY A 68 -6.27 7.28 -0.94
N THR A 69 -7.35 6.50 -0.87
CA THR A 69 -7.60 5.56 0.23
C THR A 69 -6.64 4.39 0.16
N ILE A 70 -6.48 3.79 -1.02
CA ILE A 70 -5.52 2.69 -1.25
C ILE A 70 -4.13 3.12 -0.82
N CYS A 71 -3.68 4.29 -1.28
CA CYS A 71 -2.35 4.80 -0.95
C CYS A 71 -2.16 5.05 0.55
N ARG A 72 -3.18 5.60 1.22
CA ARG A 72 -3.15 5.81 2.68
C ARG A 72 -2.99 4.48 3.41
N CYS A 73 -3.72 3.45 3.01
CA CYS A 73 -3.65 2.12 3.62
C CYS A 73 -2.27 1.46 3.46
N TYR A 74 -1.69 1.52 2.26
CA TYR A 74 -0.34 0.99 2.02
C TYR A 74 0.76 1.81 2.72
N LYS A 75 0.59 3.14 2.86
CA LYS A 75 1.50 3.99 3.66
C LYS A 75 1.42 3.69 5.15
N ALA A 76 0.22 3.43 5.68
CA ALA A 76 0.01 3.13 7.09
C ALA A 76 0.54 1.75 7.49
N SER A 77 0.52 0.79 6.56
CA SER A 77 0.91 -0.60 6.82
C SER A 77 1.83 -1.16 5.73
N PRO A 78 3.03 -0.60 5.52
CA PRO A 78 3.92 -1.04 4.45
C PRO A 78 4.35 -2.50 4.63
N TRP A 79 4.41 -3.00 5.86
CA TRP A 79 4.75 -4.39 6.21
C TRP A 79 3.75 -5.45 5.78
N LYS A 80 2.53 -5.10 5.37
CA LYS A 80 1.52 -6.10 4.95
C LYS A 80 1.81 -6.73 3.59
N LEU A 81 2.69 -6.13 2.78
CA LEU A 81 3.11 -6.72 1.54
C LEU A 81 4.34 -7.61 1.79
N HIS A 82 4.16 -8.93 1.68
CA HIS A 82 5.17 -9.93 2.05
C HIS A 82 6.18 -10.26 0.92
N PHE A 83 6.13 -9.56 -0.21
CA PHE A 83 7.04 -9.77 -1.33
C PHE A 83 7.42 -8.44 -1.96
N LYS A 84 8.53 -8.44 -2.70
CA LYS A 84 9.04 -7.23 -3.35
C LYS A 84 8.23 -6.93 -4.61
N LEU A 85 7.75 -5.68 -4.72
CA LEU A 85 7.17 -5.19 -5.96
C LEU A 85 8.24 -4.88 -6.99
N ASP A 86 7.94 -5.24 -8.23
CA ASP A 86 8.68 -4.85 -9.41
C ASP A 86 7.87 -3.80 -10.18
N GLN A 87 8.50 -2.67 -10.50
CA GLN A 87 7.82 -1.53 -11.11
C GLN A 87 7.17 -1.89 -12.45
N ASP A 88 7.89 -2.62 -13.31
CA ASP A 88 7.41 -2.96 -14.65
C ASP A 88 6.26 -3.96 -14.57
N LYS A 89 6.37 -4.97 -13.70
CA LYS A 89 5.27 -5.92 -13.47
C LYS A 89 4.04 -5.25 -12.87
N THR A 90 4.19 -4.35 -11.88
CA THR A 90 3.04 -3.66 -11.27
C THR A 90 2.35 -2.74 -12.27
N LEU A 91 3.09 -2.05 -13.14
CA LEU A 91 2.50 -1.25 -14.22
C LEU A 91 1.83 -2.14 -15.28
N ALA A 92 2.49 -3.22 -15.70
CA ALA A 92 1.94 -4.17 -16.66
C ALA A 92 0.69 -4.89 -16.14
N LEU A 93 0.52 -5.00 -14.82
CA LEU A 93 -0.67 -5.57 -14.20
C LEU A 93 -1.94 -4.80 -14.59
N VAL A 94 -1.86 -3.47 -14.71
CA VAL A 94 -2.98 -2.61 -15.14
C VAL A 94 -3.46 -3.03 -16.52
N THR A 95 -2.54 -3.20 -17.47
CA THR A 95 -2.88 -3.62 -18.83
C THR A 95 -3.26 -5.09 -18.92
N LYS A 96 -2.53 -6.00 -18.28
CA LYS A 96 -2.75 -7.46 -18.38
C LYS A 96 -4.08 -7.88 -17.75
N CYS A 97 -4.51 -7.19 -16.69
CA CYS A 97 -5.80 -7.43 -16.07
C CYS A 97 -6.92 -6.55 -16.63
N GLY A 98 -6.65 -5.61 -17.54
CA GLY A 98 -7.65 -4.66 -18.04
C GLY A 98 -8.27 -3.82 -16.92
N LEU A 99 -7.42 -3.27 -16.06
CA LEU A 99 -7.84 -2.34 -15.00
C LEU A 99 -8.15 -0.97 -15.61
N ASN A 100 -8.98 -0.18 -14.92
CA ASN A 100 -9.34 1.16 -15.36
C ASN A 100 -8.23 2.18 -15.04
N ASN A 101 -8.40 3.43 -15.50
CA ASN A 101 -7.42 4.50 -15.26
C ASN A 101 -7.26 4.85 -13.77
N PHE A 102 -8.26 4.59 -12.91
CA PHE A 102 -8.12 4.79 -11.46
C PHE A 102 -7.08 3.85 -10.85
N ALA A 103 -6.95 2.64 -11.38
CA ALA A 103 -5.95 1.69 -10.91
C ALA A 103 -4.51 2.17 -11.17
N LEU A 104 -4.29 2.98 -12.21
CA LEU A 104 -2.98 3.56 -12.53
C LEU A 104 -2.50 4.51 -11.42
N ASP A 105 -3.38 5.37 -10.93
CA ASP A 105 -3.08 6.27 -9.81
C ASP A 105 -2.81 5.49 -8.51
N ALA A 106 -3.61 4.45 -8.25
CA ALA A 106 -3.45 3.59 -7.09
C ALA A 106 -2.10 2.85 -7.13
N VAL A 107 -1.79 2.20 -8.25
CA VAL A 107 -0.52 1.50 -8.50
C VAL A 107 0.67 2.44 -8.34
N CYS A 108 0.59 3.65 -8.90
CA CYS A 108 1.67 4.61 -8.76
C CYS A 108 1.93 5.01 -7.31
N CYS A 109 0.87 5.16 -6.53
CA CYS A 109 1.02 5.50 -5.13
C CYS A 109 1.65 4.36 -4.34
N ILE A 110 1.24 3.11 -4.61
CA ILE A 110 1.87 1.90 -4.04
C ILE A 110 3.35 1.84 -4.42
N LEU A 111 3.70 2.03 -5.69
CA LEU A 111 5.10 2.03 -6.14
C LEU A 111 5.94 3.12 -5.47
N LYS A 112 5.39 4.31 -5.22
CA LYS A 112 6.07 5.35 -4.43
C LYS A 112 6.32 4.93 -2.98
N VAL A 113 5.47 4.10 -2.39
CA VAL A 113 5.64 3.57 -1.02
C VAL A 113 6.76 2.53 -0.98
N TYR A 114 6.77 1.57 -1.92
CA TYR A 114 7.64 0.39 -1.85
C TYR A 114 8.93 0.49 -2.67
N VAL A 115 8.87 1.18 -3.81
CA VAL A 115 9.96 1.29 -4.81
C VAL A 115 10.51 2.72 -4.87
N ARG A 116 9.86 3.68 -4.17
CA ARG A 116 10.18 5.13 -4.15
C ARG A 116 10.16 5.82 -5.51
N THR A 117 9.64 5.15 -6.54
CA THR A 117 9.63 5.65 -7.90
C THR A 117 8.31 5.24 -8.55
N CYS A 118 7.54 6.21 -9.05
CA CYS A 118 6.57 5.95 -10.11
C CYS A 118 6.93 6.87 -11.26
N LEU A 119 7.81 6.40 -12.13
CA LEU A 119 8.06 7.08 -13.39
C LEU A 119 6.87 6.77 -14.30
N VAL A 120 5.84 7.61 -14.23
CA VAL A 120 4.79 7.68 -15.25
C VAL A 120 5.37 8.28 -16.52
N ASN A 121 6.43 7.67 -17.06
CA ASN A 121 6.89 7.93 -18.42
C ASN A 121 6.01 7.21 -19.46
N LEU A 122 4.82 6.78 -19.04
CA LEU A 122 3.85 6.04 -19.84
C LEU A 122 2.70 6.91 -20.38
N MET A 123 2.54 8.16 -19.93
CA MET A 123 1.62 9.07 -20.62
C MET A 123 2.04 9.34 -22.08
N ASN A 124 3.32 9.17 -22.42
CA ASN A 124 3.80 9.28 -23.81
C ASN A 124 3.80 7.96 -24.60
N LYS A 125 3.51 6.82 -23.95
CA LYS A 125 3.46 5.50 -24.61
C LYS A 125 2.03 5.00 -24.81
N PHE A 126 1.08 5.39 -23.95
CA PHE A 126 -0.34 5.07 -24.14
C PHE A 126 -1.08 6.02 -25.09
N TYR A 127 -0.66 7.30 -25.20
CA TYR A 127 -1.24 8.25 -26.17
C TYR A 127 -0.79 8.04 -27.62
N LYS A 128 0.16 7.12 -27.88
CA LYS A 128 0.63 6.81 -29.25
C LYS A 128 -0.01 5.55 -29.86
N LEU A 129 -1.03 4.99 -29.22
CA LEU A 129 -1.79 3.83 -29.71
C LEU A 129 -3.27 4.14 -30.00
N TYR A 130 -3.64 5.42 -30.08
CA TYR A 130 -4.91 5.90 -30.65
C TYR A 130 -4.63 6.90 -31.76
#